data_AF-A0A1W9HNX4-F1
#
_entry.id   AF-A0A1W9HNX4-F1
#
_cell.length_a   1.000
_cell.length_b   1.000
_cell.length_c   1.000
_cell.angle_alpha   90.00
_cell.angle_beta   90.00
_cell.angle_gamma   90.00
#
_symmetry.space_group_name_H-M   'P 1'
#
loop_
_entity.id
_entity.type
_entity.pdbx_description
1 polymer ?
#
loop_
_entity_poly.entity_id
_entity_poly.type
_entity_poly.pdbx_seq_one_letter_code
_entity_poly.pdbx_strand_id
1 'polypeptide(L)'
;MRHFWLIFVLFGCTAPDKIKFNQEKPMRIEFVRELTLPHLLQTGRQKYISAASGLVKAHGNFYAVADDEHHLVRIPEDGTLPCQSYSIFSGTLPLEAQKRKKKKPDLEAITFLEPNSSLQNGALLLIPSGSEKNRTRGALFPFVSPNQLAAEPREIDFSPLYSEIAKKIGPINIEGAVVTKSGIKLFNRGNGAGKNAVIDVGYTLSPLTFSLLHATFVDLGKEQNFPIAFTDASITGNGEIYFLAVAEATPSSYEDGRLLGAFIGKISTDNQIISLTRENFQMKPEGIYIDENGSKTRFYFVTDPDDSNIASQLLVGI
;
A
#
# COMPACT_ATOMS: atom_id res chain seq x y z
N MET A 1 45.94 -22.19 -45.37
CA MET A 1 44.52 -21.79 -45.51
C MET A 1 43.65 -22.73 -44.67
N ARG A 2 43.25 -22.31 -43.47
CA ARG A 2 42.27 -23.02 -42.62
C ARG A 2 41.11 -22.05 -42.40
N HIS A 3 39.93 -22.38 -42.92
CA HIS A 3 38.71 -21.62 -42.70
C HIS A 3 38.06 -22.10 -41.40
N PHE A 4 37.92 -21.20 -40.42
CA PHE A 4 37.10 -21.41 -39.23
C PHE A 4 35.68 -20.94 -39.54
N TRP A 5 34.70 -21.83 -39.39
CA TRP A 5 33.28 -21.46 -39.34
C TRP A 5 32.93 -21.08 -37.90
N LEU A 6 32.57 -19.83 -37.66
CA LEU A 6 31.95 -19.40 -36.41
C LEU A 6 30.46 -19.76 -36.46
N ILE A 7 30.03 -20.66 -35.59
CA ILE A 7 28.60 -20.93 -35.34
C ILE A 7 28.12 -19.87 -34.34
N PHE A 8 27.27 -18.95 -34.81
CA PHE A 8 26.48 -18.08 -33.93
C PHE A 8 25.31 -18.90 -33.36
N VAL A 9 25.38 -19.23 -32.07
CA VAL A 9 24.22 -19.71 -31.32
C VAL A 9 23.37 -18.48 -30.98
N LEU A 10 22.29 -18.28 -31.74
CA LEU A 10 21.24 -17.33 -31.41
C LEU A 10 20.51 -17.84 -30.16
N PHE A 11 20.81 -17.25 -29.00
CA PHE A 11 19.92 -17.35 -27.85
C PHE A 11 18.62 -16.62 -28.20
N GLY A 12 17.57 -17.40 -28.45
CA GLY A 12 16.22 -16.89 -28.57
C GLY A 12 15.83 -16.18 -27.27
N CYS A 13 15.75 -14.87 -27.31
CA CYS A 13 15.10 -14.08 -26.27
C CYS A 13 13.60 -14.37 -26.39
N THR A 14 13.08 -15.28 -25.57
CA THR A 14 11.64 -15.45 -25.40
C THR A 14 11.11 -14.17 -24.81
N ALA A 15 10.24 -13.48 -25.53
CA ALA A 15 9.47 -12.36 -24.99
C ALA A 15 8.78 -12.80 -23.68
N PRO A 16 8.73 -11.94 -22.65
CA PRO A 16 7.97 -12.28 -21.45
C PRO A 16 6.53 -12.58 -21.84
N ASP A 17 6.01 -13.71 -21.35
CA ASP A 17 4.62 -14.10 -21.53
C ASP A 17 3.73 -12.90 -21.18
N LYS A 18 2.89 -12.48 -22.14
CA LYS A 18 1.92 -11.40 -21.88
C LYS A 18 1.10 -11.79 -20.65
N ILE A 19 1.01 -10.89 -19.68
CA ILE A 19 0.13 -11.06 -18.51
C ILE A 19 -1.25 -11.42 -19.03
N LYS A 20 -1.69 -12.65 -18.70
CA LYS A 20 -3.03 -13.09 -19.03
C LYS A 20 -3.96 -12.42 -18.02
N PHE A 21 -4.74 -11.45 -18.48
CA PHE A 21 -5.91 -11.00 -17.73
C PHE A 21 -6.80 -12.23 -17.52
N ASN A 22 -6.97 -12.63 -16.27
CA ASN A 22 -7.77 -13.81 -15.98
C ASN A 22 -9.24 -13.42 -16.15
N GLN A 23 -9.97 -14.15 -17.00
CA GLN A 23 -11.41 -13.93 -17.23
C GLN A 23 -12.26 -14.64 -16.15
N GLU A 24 -11.81 -14.60 -14.90
CA GLU A 24 -12.61 -15.09 -13.79
C GLU A 24 -13.79 -14.15 -13.57
N LYS A 25 -14.90 -14.69 -13.05
CA LYS A 25 -16.05 -13.87 -12.69
C LYS A 25 -15.60 -12.86 -11.63
N PRO A 26 -15.83 -11.55 -11.81
CA PRO A 26 -15.48 -10.55 -10.81
C PRO A 26 -16.09 -10.89 -9.46
N MET A 27 -15.33 -10.60 -8.41
CA MET A 27 -15.76 -10.76 -7.04
C MET A 27 -17.00 -9.92 -6.75
N ARG A 28 -17.87 -10.41 -5.86
CA ARG A 28 -18.96 -9.57 -5.36
C ARG A 28 -18.40 -8.70 -4.24
N ILE A 29 -18.21 -7.42 -4.52
CA ILE A 29 -17.76 -6.41 -3.55
C ILE A 29 -18.99 -5.79 -2.89
N GLU A 30 -19.03 -5.86 -1.57
CA GLU A 30 -20.11 -5.38 -0.72
C GLU A 30 -19.61 -4.29 0.23
N PHE A 31 -20.46 -3.30 0.48
CA PHE A 31 -20.21 -2.28 1.48
C PHE A 31 -20.32 -2.88 2.88
N VAL A 32 -19.33 -2.60 3.74
CA VAL A 32 -19.38 -2.96 5.17
C VAL A 32 -19.80 -1.75 6.00
N ARG A 33 -19.07 -0.63 5.88
CA ARG A 33 -19.28 0.58 6.68
C ARG A 33 -18.54 1.79 6.11
N GLU A 34 -18.96 2.98 6.54
CA GLU A 34 -18.15 4.21 6.45
C GLU A 34 -17.14 4.28 7.61
N LEU A 35 -16.02 4.96 7.38
CA LEU A 35 -14.97 5.19 8.37
C LEU A 35 -15.25 6.46 9.20
N THR A 36 -16.32 6.41 9.98
CA THR A 36 -16.77 7.52 10.85
C THR A 36 -15.95 7.63 12.13
N LEU A 37 -15.73 8.86 12.60
CA LEU A 37 -15.06 9.20 13.86
C LEU A 37 -16.05 9.73 14.90
N PRO A 38 -15.80 9.53 16.20
CA PRO A 38 -16.69 10.05 17.26
C PRO A 38 -16.63 11.58 17.39
N HIS A 39 -15.49 12.18 17.02
CA HIS A 39 -15.21 13.61 17.18
C HIS A 39 -14.45 14.15 15.96
N LEU A 40 -14.41 15.47 15.83
CA LEU A 40 -13.58 16.15 14.83
C LEU A 40 -12.11 16.06 15.24
N LEU A 41 -11.21 15.68 14.31
CA LEU A 41 -9.77 15.73 14.55
C LEU A 41 -9.22 17.16 14.48
N GLN A 42 -9.88 18.02 13.70
CA GLN A 42 -9.53 19.43 13.54
C GLN A 42 -10.80 20.22 13.21
N THR A 43 -10.95 21.43 13.78
CA THR A 43 -12.04 22.35 13.42
C THR A 43 -12.02 22.63 11.91
N GLY A 44 -13.17 22.47 11.25
CA GLY A 44 -13.28 22.64 9.80
C GLY A 44 -13.02 21.37 8.98
N ARG A 45 -12.77 20.22 9.63
CA ARG A 45 -12.80 18.89 9.02
C ARG A 45 -14.11 18.17 9.34
N GLN A 46 -14.25 16.95 8.82
CA GLN A 46 -15.42 16.10 8.98
C GLN A 46 -15.24 15.11 10.14
N LYS A 47 -16.35 14.45 10.54
CA LYS A 47 -16.34 13.35 11.52
C LYS A 47 -16.18 11.99 10.84
N TYR A 48 -15.39 11.92 9.79
CA TYR A 48 -15.04 10.70 9.08
C TYR A 48 -13.67 10.89 8.41
N ILE A 49 -13.07 9.78 7.99
CA ILE A 49 -11.88 9.75 7.15
C ILE A 49 -12.33 9.84 5.69
N SER A 50 -11.65 10.66 4.89
CA SER A 50 -11.93 10.82 3.46
C SER A 50 -10.77 10.41 2.55
N ALA A 51 -9.65 9.94 3.11
CA ALA A 51 -8.53 9.38 2.36
C ALA A 51 -7.86 8.30 3.22
N ALA A 52 -8.28 7.05 3.01
CA ALA A 52 -7.76 5.91 3.74
C ALA A 52 -6.77 5.14 2.86
N SER A 53 -5.52 5.06 3.30
CA SER A 53 -4.41 4.41 2.59
C SER A 53 -3.85 3.23 3.37
N GLY A 54 -3.63 2.13 2.66
CA GLY A 54 -3.18 0.85 3.18
C GLY A 54 -4.15 0.18 4.15
N LEU A 55 -4.10 -1.15 4.24
CA LEU A 55 -4.94 -1.89 5.20
C LEU A 55 -4.20 -3.07 5.81
N VAL A 56 -4.16 -3.12 7.14
CA VAL A 56 -3.65 -4.28 7.87
C VAL A 56 -4.58 -4.69 8.99
N LYS A 57 -4.57 -5.97 9.36
CA LYS A 57 -5.28 -6.49 10.53
C LYS A 57 -4.27 -6.89 11.59
N ALA A 58 -4.46 -6.40 12.81
CA ALA A 58 -3.68 -6.78 13.98
C ALA A 58 -4.60 -6.91 15.20
N HIS A 59 -4.43 -7.97 15.98
CA HIS A 59 -5.21 -8.20 17.22
C HIS A 59 -6.73 -8.04 17.03
N GLY A 60 -7.27 -8.62 15.95
CA GLY A 60 -8.72 -8.61 15.65
C GLY A 60 -9.30 -7.26 15.21
N ASN A 61 -8.45 -6.29 14.85
CA ASN A 61 -8.88 -4.98 14.37
C ASN A 61 -8.18 -4.62 13.07
N PHE A 62 -8.87 -3.90 12.20
CA PHE A 62 -8.27 -3.30 11.02
C PHE A 62 -7.61 -1.97 11.38
N TYR A 63 -6.55 -1.63 10.65
CA TYR A 63 -5.84 -0.37 10.74
C TYR A 63 -5.54 0.14 9.33
N ALA A 64 -5.79 1.44 9.13
CA ALA A 64 -5.48 2.15 7.90
C ALA A 64 -4.85 3.50 8.23
N VAL A 65 -4.08 4.06 7.32
CA VAL A 65 -3.60 5.43 7.44
C VAL A 65 -4.69 6.36 6.95
N ALA A 66 -5.00 7.38 7.73
CA ALA A 66 -5.80 8.51 7.29
C ALA A 66 -4.84 9.64 6.91
N ASP A 67 -4.28 9.55 5.69
CA ASP A 67 -3.13 10.38 5.29
C ASP A 67 -3.48 11.86 5.30
N ASP A 68 -4.66 12.19 4.80
CA ASP A 68 -5.15 13.56 4.73
C ASP A 68 -5.46 14.11 6.14
N GLU A 69 -5.76 13.25 7.11
CA GLU A 69 -5.93 13.61 8.53
C GLU A 69 -4.63 13.65 9.32
N HIS A 70 -3.52 13.10 8.80
CA HIS A 70 -2.27 12.91 9.55
C HIS A 70 -2.41 11.95 10.74
N HIS A 71 -3.29 10.96 10.63
CA HIS A 71 -3.65 10.03 11.71
C HIS A 71 -3.58 8.57 11.25
N LEU A 72 -3.32 7.69 12.21
CA LEU A 72 -3.60 6.26 12.08
C LEU A 72 -5.02 6.02 12.56
N VAL A 73 -5.81 5.22 11.85
CA VAL A 73 -7.15 4.84 12.30
C VAL A 73 -7.26 3.35 12.57
N ARG A 74 -7.83 3.02 13.73
CA ARG A 74 -8.29 1.68 14.08
C ARG A 74 -9.76 1.56 13.71
N ILE A 75 -10.08 0.53 12.94
CA ILE A 75 -11.41 0.25 12.42
C ILE A 75 -11.90 -1.05 13.08
N PRO A 76 -12.92 -0.97 13.96
CA PRO A 76 -13.52 -2.15 14.57
C PRO A 76 -14.16 -3.06 13.51
N GLU A 77 -13.85 -4.35 13.56
CA GLU A 77 -14.35 -5.36 12.62
C GLU A 77 -15.88 -5.56 12.73
N ASP A 78 -16.45 -5.42 13.93
CA ASP A 78 -17.89 -5.57 14.15
C ASP A 78 -18.76 -4.50 13.46
N GLY A 79 -18.14 -3.42 12.97
CA GLY A 79 -18.83 -2.35 12.24
C GLY A 79 -19.69 -1.42 13.10
N THR A 80 -19.89 -1.72 14.39
CA THR A 80 -20.89 -1.06 15.24
C THR A 80 -20.39 0.22 15.90
N LEU A 81 -19.09 0.28 16.21
CA LEU A 81 -18.46 1.42 16.88
C LEU A 81 -17.72 2.31 15.89
N PRO A 82 -17.70 3.65 16.07
CA PRO A 82 -16.85 4.54 15.30
C PRO A 82 -15.36 4.13 15.34
N CYS A 83 -14.62 4.54 14.32
CA CYS A 83 -13.17 4.40 14.28
C CYS A 83 -12.50 5.17 15.43
N GLN A 84 -11.36 4.65 15.88
CA GLN A 84 -10.47 5.34 16.83
C GLN A 84 -9.28 5.90 16.06
N SER A 85 -8.84 7.10 16.39
CA SER A 85 -7.73 7.78 15.71
C SER A 85 -6.53 7.99 16.64
N TYR A 86 -5.33 7.88 16.09
CA TYR A 86 -4.06 8.10 16.77
C TYR A 86 -3.24 9.12 15.98
N SER A 87 -2.78 10.19 16.62
CA SER A 87 -1.92 11.19 15.98
C SER A 87 -0.58 10.55 15.62
N ILE A 88 -0.11 10.74 14.39
CA ILE A 88 1.15 10.16 13.93
C ILE A 88 2.33 11.04 14.30
N PHE A 89 2.26 12.33 13.96
CA PHE A 89 3.25 13.31 14.36
C PHE A 89 2.59 14.49 15.06
N SER A 90 3.40 15.29 15.75
CA SER A 90 2.91 16.51 16.41
C SER A 90 2.45 17.56 15.40
N GLY A 91 1.43 18.33 15.79
CA GLY A 91 0.87 19.42 14.99
C GLY A 91 -0.27 19.00 14.05
N THR A 92 -0.83 19.97 13.35
CA THR A 92 -1.97 19.78 12.44
C THR A 92 -1.62 20.22 11.02
N LEU A 93 -2.23 19.59 10.03
CA LEU A 93 -2.10 20.02 8.64
C LEU A 93 -2.95 21.28 8.33
N PRO A 94 -2.55 22.12 7.36
CA PRO A 94 -3.35 23.26 6.90
C PRO A 94 -4.73 22.84 6.40
N LEU A 95 -5.78 23.66 6.60
CA LEU A 95 -7.12 23.35 6.07
C LEU A 95 -7.19 23.44 4.53
N GLU A 96 -6.44 24.37 3.94
CA GLU A 96 -6.40 24.58 2.49
C GLU A 96 -5.70 23.40 1.79
N ALA A 97 -6.41 22.75 0.85
CA ALA A 97 -5.99 21.51 0.20
C ALA A 97 -4.57 21.58 -0.41
N GLN A 98 -4.24 22.65 -1.14
CA GLN A 98 -2.92 22.79 -1.77
C GLN A 98 -1.79 22.94 -0.74
N LYS A 99 -2.04 23.63 0.37
CA LYS A 99 -1.06 23.73 1.47
C LYS A 99 -0.95 22.42 2.25
N ARG A 100 -2.06 21.69 2.41
CA ARG A 100 -2.10 20.34 3.00
C ARG A 100 -1.25 19.36 2.19
N LYS A 101 -1.51 19.23 0.88
CA LYS A 101 -0.79 18.33 -0.04
C LYS A 101 0.73 18.55 -0.03
N LYS A 102 1.18 19.80 0.13
CA LYS A 102 2.61 20.16 0.24
C LYS A 102 3.25 19.85 1.59
N LYS A 103 2.45 19.74 2.66
CA LYS A 103 2.94 19.55 4.04
C LYS A 103 2.73 18.13 4.57
N LYS A 104 1.80 17.36 4.00
CA LYS A 104 1.53 15.99 4.43
C LYS A 104 2.78 15.11 4.27
N PRO A 105 3.05 14.21 5.25
CA PRO A 105 4.16 13.26 5.17
C PRO A 105 3.94 12.20 4.09
N ASP A 106 2.68 12.02 3.64
CA ASP A 106 2.28 11.10 2.56
C ASP A 106 2.57 9.65 2.95
N LEU A 107 1.90 9.20 4.01
CA LEU A 107 2.01 7.85 4.57
C LEU A 107 0.99 6.95 3.88
N GLU A 108 1.40 6.31 2.79
CA GLU A 108 0.49 5.53 1.94
C GLU A 108 0.50 4.03 2.27
N ALA A 109 1.57 3.52 2.86
CA ALA A 109 1.70 2.09 3.19
C ALA A 109 1.72 1.83 4.70
N ILE A 110 1.09 0.73 5.12
CA ILE A 110 1.10 0.23 6.49
C ILE A 110 1.32 -1.29 6.52
N THR A 111 2.12 -1.76 7.47
CA THR A 111 2.33 -3.19 7.67
C THR A 111 2.45 -3.55 9.16
N PHE A 112 2.14 -4.80 9.51
CA PHE A 112 2.23 -5.30 10.88
C PHE A 112 3.52 -6.10 11.07
N LEU A 113 4.37 -5.63 11.98
CA LEU A 113 5.56 -6.34 12.43
C LEU A 113 5.16 -7.28 13.56
N GLU A 114 5.29 -8.58 13.32
CA GLU A 114 4.92 -9.63 14.27
C GLU A 114 5.67 -9.53 15.62
N PRO A 115 5.07 -10.06 16.70
CA PRO A 115 5.71 -10.13 18.00
C PRO A 115 7.09 -10.77 17.98
N ASN A 116 8.02 -10.16 18.72
CA ASN A 116 9.38 -10.67 18.92
C ASN A 116 9.97 -10.11 20.23
N SER A 117 11.23 -10.43 20.50
CA SER A 117 11.92 -10.00 21.73
C SER A 117 11.99 -8.48 21.91
N SER A 118 11.98 -7.70 20.82
CA SER A 118 12.01 -6.23 20.85
C SER A 118 10.62 -5.59 20.76
N LEU A 119 9.63 -6.33 20.25
CA LEU A 119 8.24 -5.90 20.06
C LEU A 119 7.30 -6.96 20.65
N GLN A 120 7.09 -6.96 21.97
CA GLN A 120 6.40 -8.06 22.66
C GLN A 120 4.99 -8.37 22.11
N ASN A 121 4.25 -7.36 21.64
CA ASN A 121 2.92 -7.53 21.05
C ASN A 121 2.90 -7.10 19.55
N GLY A 122 4.07 -7.02 18.92
CA GLY A 122 4.23 -6.50 17.58
C GLY A 122 4.12 -4.97 17.49
N ALA A 123 4.13 -4.45 16.26
CA ALA A 123 3.98 -3.03 15.98
C ALA A 123 3.39 -2.78 14.60
N LEU A 124 2.73 -1.65 14.41
CA LEU A 124 2.37 -1.14 13.08
C LEU A 124 3.51 -0.26 12.58
N LEU A 125 4.01 -0.53 11.37
CA LEU A 125 4.98 0.31 10.67
C LEU A 125 4.26 1.06 9.54
N LEU A 126 4.24 2.38 9.64
CA LEU A 126 3.68 3.29 8.65
C LEU A 126 4.84 3.83 7.80
N ILE A 127 4.71 3.68 6.48
CA ILE A 127 5.78 3.88 5.51
C ILE A 127 5.38 5.05 4.59
N PRO A 128 6.22 6.08 4.47
CA PRO A 128 5.94 7.21 3.60
C PRO A 128 6.09 6.83 2.12
N SER A 129 5.57 7.65 1.22
CA SER A 129 5.62 7.34 -0.20
C SER A 129 6.99 7.57 -0.83
N GLY A 130 7.81 8.49 -0.31
CA GLY A 130 9.09 8.84 -0.93
C GLY A 130 8.97 9.66 -2.21
N SER A 131 7.76 10.09 -2.59
CA SER A 131 7.49 10.82 -3.85
C SER A 131 8.03 12.25 -3.88
N GLU A 132 8.30 12.83 -2.73
CA GLU A 132 8.93 14.15 -2.60
C GLU A 132 10.02 14.11 -1.52
N LYS A 133 10.95 15.07 -1.57
CA LYS A 133 12.10 15.12 -0.64
C LYS A 133 11.72 15.17 0.84
N ASN A 134 10.51 15.63 1.16
CA ASN A 134 10.00 15.71 2.54
C ASN A 134 9.09 14.53 2.92
N ARG A 135 8.87 13.56 2.03
CA ARG A 135 8.02 12.37 2.23
C ARG A 135 8.87 11.15 2.57
N THR A 136 9.71 11.29 3.60
CA THR A 136 10.66 10.24 4.06
C THR A 136 10.51 9.91 5.53
N ARG A 137 9.54 10.53 6.20
CA ARG A 137 9.28 10.39 7.63
C ARG A 137 8.16 9.38 7.88
N GLY A 138 8.52 8.20 8.37
CA GLY A 138 7.58 7.14 8.78
C GLY A 138 7.37 7.09 10.29
N ALA A 139 6.54 6.14 10.73
CA ALA A 139 6.22 5.96 12.14
C ALA A 139 6.09 4.47 12.50
N LEU A 140 6.56 4.12 13.70
CA LEU A 140 6.37 2.81 14.30
C LEU A 140 5.49 2.95 15.53
N PHE A 141 4.37 2.24 15.55
CA PHE A 141 3.42 2.17 16.66
C PHE A 141 3.49 0.79 17.33
N PRO A 142 4.28 0.63 18.40
CA PRO A 142 4.29 -0.61 19.18
C PRO A 142 2.94 -0.85 19.87
N PHE A 143 2.54 -2.11 19.97
CA PHE A 143 1.45 -2.51 20.85
C PHE A 143 1.99 -2.68 22.29
N VAL A 144 1.50 -1.88 23.23
CA VAL A 144 1.81 -2.05 24.66
C VAL A 144 1.00 -3.19 25.28
N SER A 145 -0.15 -3.51 24.68
CA SER A 145 -0.92 -4.74 24.87
C SER A 145 -1.66 -5.07 23.55
N PRO A 146 -2.21 -6.28 23.36
CA PRO A 146 -2.93 -6.63 22.13
C PRO A 146 -4.01 -5.63 21.71
N ASN A 147 -4.68 -4.98 22.67
CA ASN A 147 -5.76 -4.03 22.40
C ASN A 147 -5.36 -2.56 22.50
N GLN A 148 -4.05 -2.27 22.67
CA GLN A 148 -3.59 -0.92 22.96
C GLN A 148 -2.25 -0.60 22.27
N LEU A 149 -2.28 0.40 21.39
CA LEU A 149 -1.08 1.03 20.85
C LEU A 149 -0.40 1.93 21.89
N ALA A 150 0.91 2.09 21.75
CA ALA A 150 1.65 3.13 22.46
C ALA A 150 1.05 4.51 22.14
N ALA A 151 0.99 5.38 23.14
CA ALA A 151 0.43 6.72 22.99
C ALA A 151 1.26 7.60 22.05
N GLU A 152 2.59 7.42 22.07
CA GLU A 152 3.52 8.12 21.18
C GLU A 152 4.21 7.11 20.25
N PRO A 153 4.08 7.27 18.93
CA PRO A 153 4.85 6.46 17.98
C PRO A 153 6.32 6.86 17.98
N ARG A 154 7.17 5.94 17.55
CA ARG A 154 8.58 6.23 17.24
C ARG A 154 8.68 6.68 15.80
N GLU A 155 9.30 7.83 15.57
CA GLU A 155 9.59 8.32 14.23
C GLU A 155 10.70 7.50 13.57
N ILE A 156 10.52 7.18 12.28
CA ILE A 156 11.46 6.37 11.49
C ILE A 156 11.88 7.18 10.25
N ASP A 157 13.18 7.35 10.04
CA ASP A 157 13.72 8.02 8.85
C ASP A 157 13.98 7.00 7.73
N PHE A 158 13.21 7.10 6.64
CA PHE A 158 13.37 6.27 5.44
C PHE A 158 14.36 6.86 4.42
N SER A 159 14.90 8.06 4.65
CA SER A 159 15.80 8.74 3.71
C SER A 159 17.01 7.88 3.30
N PRO A 160 17.69 7.14 4.21
CA PRO A 160 18.80 6.26 3.83
C PRO A 160 18.37 5.14 2.88
N LEU A 161 17.24 4.49 3.16
CA LEU A 161 16.70 3.41 2.33
C LEU A 161 16.29 3.94 0.95
N TYR A 162 15.56 5.06 0.92
CA TYR A 162 15.09 5.68 -0.33
C TYR A 162 16.23 6.20 -1.20
N SER A 163 17.32 6.67 -0.61
CA SER A 163 18.53 7.00 -1.38
C SER A 163 19.07 5.79 -2.14
N GLU A 164 19.10 4.61 -1.53
CA GLU A 164 19.54 3.38 -2.19
C GLU A 164 18.54 2.86 -3.23
N ILE A 165 17.24 2.90 -2.92
CA ILE A 165 16.18 2.50 -3.86
C ILE A 165 16.18 3.41 -5.09
N ALA A 166 16.29 4.73 -4.91
CA ALA A 166 16.22 5.69 -6.01
C ALA A 166 17.37 5.53 -7.02
N LYS A 167 18.55 5.09 -6.56
CA LYS A 167 19.69 4.73 -7.44
C LYS A 167 19.37 3.54 -8.35
N LYS A 168 18.41 2.68 -7.97
CA LYS A 168 18.03 1.48 -8.74
C LYS A 168 16.82 1.71 -9.63
N ILE A 169 15.78 2.35 -9.11
CA ILE A 169 14.49 2.45 -9.79
C ILE A 169 14.11 3.87 -10.24
N GLY A 170 14.87 4.89 -9.84
CA GLY A 170 14.54 6.28 -10.10
C GLY A 170 13.57 6.86 -9.05
N PRO A 171 12.63 7.74 -9.45
CA PRO A 171 11.64 8.31 -8.54
C PRO A 171 10.86 7.22 -7.79
N ILE A 172 10.66 7.44 -6.48
CA ILE A 172 10.00 6.51 -5.56
C ILE A 172 8.57 7.00 -5.32
N ASN A 173 7.63 6.08 -5.22
CA ASN A 173 6.27 6.32 -4.75
C ASN A 173 5.73 5.02 -4.14
N ILE A 174 6.07 4.73 -2.89
CA ILE A 174 5.63 3.52 -2.18
C ILE A 174 4.16 3.66 -1.81
N GLU A 175 3.34 2.69 -2.22
CA GLU A 175 1.90 2.64 -1.90
C GLU A 175 1.53 1.39 -1.10
N GLY A 176 2.34 0.33 -1.15
CA GLY A 176 2.04 -0.92 -0.44
C GLY A 176 3.24 -1.54 0.26
N ALA A 177 2.99 -2.31 1.32
CA ALA A 177 4.04 -3.02 2.04
C ALA A 177 3.54 -4.31 2.70
N VAL A 178 4.29 -5.40 2.51
CA VAL A 178 4.02 -6.68 3.19
C VAL A 178 5.26 -7.23 3.88
N VAL A 179 5.08 -7.83 5.05
CA VAL A 179 6.14 -8.56 5.76
C VAL A 179 6.14 -10.01 5.29
N THR A 180 7.27 -10.45 4.78
CA THR A 180 7.54 -11.83 4.36
C THR A 180 8.54 -12.49 5.32
N LYS A 181 8.77 -13.79 5.16
CA LYS A 181 9.83 -14.51 5.90
C LYS A 181 11.24 -13.96 5.65
N SER A 182 11.45 -13.30 4.51
CA SER A 182 12.76 -12.81 4.06
C SER A 182 12.98 -11.32 4.34
N GLY A 183 11.99 -10.61 4.88
CA GLY A 183 12.02 -9.16 5.06
C GLY A 183 10.72 -8.51 4.63
N ILE A 184 10.77 -7.23 4.25
CA ILE A 184 9.62 -6.46 3.78
C ILE A 184 9.67 -6.38 2.26
N LYS A 185 8.54 -6.55 1.59
CA LYS A 185 8.36 -6.18 0.18
C LYS A 185 7.61 -4.86 0.12
N LEU A 186 8.19 -3.87 -0.56
CA LEU A 186 7.55 -2.58 -0.84
C LEU A 186 7.05 -2.55 -2.28
N PHE A 187 5.89 -1.96 -2.50
CA PHE A 187 5.23 -1.83 -3.80
C PHE A 187 5.29 -0.36 -4.21
N ASN A 188 6.10 -0.09 -5.23
CA ASN A 188 6.29 1.24 -5.80
C ASN A 188 5.32 1.45 -6.96
N ARG A 189 4.50 2.49 -6.90
CA ARG A 189 3.59 2.91 -7.97
C ARG A 189 4.34 3.59 -9.11
N GLY A 190 4.05 3.18 -10.34
CA GLY A 190 4.46 3.88 -11.54
C GLY A 190 3.50 5.02 -11.89
N ASN A 191 3.92 6.27 -11.66
CA ASN A 191 3.24 7.45 -12.18
C ASN A 191 4.23 8.38 -12.92
N GLY A 192 3.77 9.05 -13.99
CA GLY A 192 4.61 9.95 -14.80
C GLY A 192 5.88 9.27 -15.34
N ALA A 193 7.05 9.68 -14.82
CA ALA A 193 8.35 9.11 -15.17
C ALA A 193 8.74 7.86 -14.35
N GLY A 194 7.99 7.55 -13.28
CA GLY A 194 8.19 6.38 -12.42
C GLY A 194 7.65 5.10 -13.05
N LYS A 195 8.11 3.95 -12.55
CA LYS A 195 7.68 2.61 -12.98
C LYS A 195 7.17 1.81 -11.79
N ASN A 196 6.27 0.87 -12.04
CA ASN A 196 5.94 -0.09 -11.01
C ASN A 196 7.18 -0.92 -10.66
N ALA A 197 7.43 -1.12 -9.38
CA ALA A 197 8.50 -1.98 -8.91
C ALA A 197 8.12 -2.66 -7.59
N VAL A 198 8.66 -3.85 -7.37
CA VAL A 198 8.63 -4.53 -6.08
C VAL A 198 10.04 -4.56 -5.52
N ILE A 199 10.18 -4.08 -4.29
CA ILE A 199 11.47 -3.84 -3.65
C ILE A 199 11.57 -4.75 -2.42
N ASP A 200 12.57 -5.63 -2.44
CA ASP A 200 12.90 -6.50 -1.32
C ASP A 200 13.81 -5.76 -0.34
N VAL A 201 13.37 -5.66 0.91
CA VAL A 201 14.01 -4.90 1.97
C VAL A 201 14.28 -5.80 3.17
N GLY A 202 15.54 -5.91 3.56
CA GLY A 202 15.93 -6.52 4.84
C GLY A 202 15.70 -5.52 5.97
N TYR A 203 15.38 -6.01 7.17
CA TYR A 203 15.27 -5.15 8.35
C TYR A 203 15.78 -5.81 9.63
N THR A 204 16.20 -4.99 10.58
CA THR A 204 16.49 -5.38 11.97
C THR A 204 15.58 -4.57 12.90
N LEU A 205 15.48 -4.92 14.20
CA LEU A 205 14.53 -4.26 15.11
C LEU A 205 15.17 -3.53 16.31
N SER A 206 16.47 -3.71 16.51
CA SER A 206 17.20 -3.15 17.66
C SER A 206 18.64 -2.77 17.26
N PRO A 207 18.86 -1.59 16.66
CA PRO A 207 17.86 -0.58 16.25
C PRO A 207 17.06 -1.02 15.00
N LEU A 208 15.92 -0.37 14.73
CA LEU A 208 15.20 -0.58 13.47
C LEU A 208 15.99 0.05 12.31
N THR A 209 16.53 -0.79 11.44
CA THR A 209 17.22 -0.36 10.21
C THR A 209 16.72 -1.15 9.01
N PHE A 210 16.92 -0.58 7.83
CA PHE A 210 16.51 -1.20 6.56
C PHE A 210 17.70 -1.30 5.61
N SER A 211 17.70 -2.34 4.78
CA SER A 211 18.67 -2.52 3.69
C SER A 211 17.97 -2.94 2.41
N LEU A 212 18.33 -2.31 1.30
CA LEU A 212 17.88 -2.75 -0.01
C LEU A 212 18.53 -4.09 -0.35
N LEU A 213 17.73 -5.12 -0.61
CA LEU A 213 18.19 -6.43 -1.06
C LEU A 213 18.10 -6.53 -2.58
N HIS A 214 16.93 -6.24 -3.13
CA HIS A 214 16.65 -6.36 -4.56
C HIS A 214 15.52 -5.41 -4.98
N ALA A 215 15.46 -5.06 -6.26
CA ALA A 215 14.36 -4.30 -6.83
C ALA A 215 14.02 -4.86 -8.22
N THR A 216 12.76 -5.22 -8.43
CA THR A 216 12.26 -5.79 -9.68
C THR A 216 11.27 -4.82 -10.30
N PHE A 217 11.53 -4.33 -11.51
CA PHE A 217 10.50 -3.62 -12.27
C PHE A 217 9.38 -4.58 -12.67
N VAL A 218 8.15 -4.10 -12.55
CA VAL A 218 6.95 -4.84 -12.90
C VAL A 218 6.21 -4.07 -13.98
N ASP A 219 5.81 -4.75 -15.04
CA ASP A 219 4.82 -4.21 -15.98
C ASP A 219 3.48 -4.81 -15.60
N LEU A 220 2.46 -4.00 -15.33
CA LEU A 220 1.09 -4.48 -15.04
C LEU A 220 0.18 -4.32 -16.27
N GLY A 221 0.72 -3.83 -17.39
CA GLY A 221 -0.06 -3.47 -18.57
C GLY A 221 -0.77 -2.13 -18.42
N LYS A 222 -1.85 -1.98 -19.20
CA LYS A 222 -2.60 -0.74 -19.34
C LYS A 222 -4.10 -1.01 -19.42
N GLU A 223 -4.90 -0.12 -18.86
CA GLU A 223 -6.35 -0.04 -19.05
C GLU A 223 -6.63 1.21 -19.88
N GLN A 224 -7.28 1.07 -21.05
CA GLN A 224 -7.60 2.20 -21.94
C GLN A 224 -6.40 3.14 -22.23
N ASN A 225 -5.20 2.55 -22.40
CA ASN A 225 -3.90 3.21 -22.61
C ASN A 225 -3.24 3.86 -21.39
N PHE A 226 -3.90 3.88 -20.23
CA PHE A 226 -3.31 4.36 -18.98
C PHE A 226 -2.62 3.21 -18.24
N PRO A 227 -1.40 3.42 -17.71
CA PRO A 227 -0.71 2.41 -16.91
C PRO A 227 -1.56 1.95 -15.72
N ILE A 228 -1.54 0.65 -15.46
CA ILE A 228 -2.04 0.08 -14.21
C ILE A 228 -0.91 0.20 -13.18
N ALA A 229 -1.19 0.71 -11.98
CA ALA A 229 -0.18 0.97 -10.96
C ALA A 229 -0.63 0.51 -9.57
N PHE A 230 0.33 0.06 -8.75
CA PHE A 230 0.04 -0.45 -7.41
C PHE A 230 -0.60 0.61 -6.51
N THR A 231 -1.49 0.16 -5.62
CA THR A 231 -2.10 0.96 -4.55
C THR A 231 -1.93 0.35 -3.17
N ASP A 232 -1.86 -0.98 -3.03
CA ASP A 232 -1.52 -1.65 -1.77
C ASP A 232 -1.16 -3.13 -2.01
N ALA A 233 -0.73 -3.85 -0.98
CA ALA A 233 -0.55 -5.29 -1.00
C ALA A 233 -0.84 -5.96 0.33
N SER A 234 -1.25 -7.23 0.27
CA SER A 234 -1.50 -8.08 1.43
C SER A 234 -0.82 -9.43 1.27
N ILE A 235 -0.46 -10.05 2.39
CA ILE A 235 0.08 -11.40 2.44
C ILE A 235 -0.80 -12.26 3.33
N THR A 236 -1.09 -13.46 2.86
CA THR A 236 -1.87 -14.46 3.60
C THR A 236 -1.00 -15.27 4.55
N GLY A 237 -1.63 -16.04 5.45
CA GLY A 237 -0.90 -16.87 6.42
C GLY A 237 -0.04 -17.98 5.78
N ASN A 238 -0.42 -18.44 4.59
CA ASN A 238 0.38 -19.40 3.80
C ASN A 238 1.50 -18.74 2.97
N GLY A 239 1.61 -17.41 2.98
CA GLY A 239 2.66 -16.64 2.30
C GLY A 239 2.34 -16.25 0.85
N GLU A 240 1.09 -16.40 0.40
CA GLU A 240 0.66 -15.87 -0.89
C GLU A 240 0.52 -14.35 -0.82
N ILE A 241 1.06 -13.67 -1.82
CA ILE A 241 1.06 -12.22 -1.88
C ILE A 241 0.08 -11.78 -2.96
N TYR A 242 -0.87 -10.96 -2.54
CA TYR A 242 -1.81 -10.29 -3.41
C TYR A 242 -1.55 -8.79 -3.38
N PHE A 243 -1.85 -8.13 -4.47
CA PHE A 243 -1.73 -6.69 -4.57
C PHE A 243 -2.98 -6.09 -5.18
N LEU A 244 -3.20 -4.84 -4.82
CA LEU A 244 -4.21 -3.98 -5.40
C LEU A 244 -3.52 -3.02 -6.37
N ALA A 245 -4.18 -2.77 -7.50
CA ALA A 245 -3.70 -1.82 -8.48
C ALA A 245 -4.86 -1.10 -9.15
N VAL A 246 -4.61 0.11 -9.63
CA VAL A 246 -5.60 0.93 -10.34
C VAL A 246 -5.02 1.51 -11.62
N ALA A 247 -5.90 1.81 -12.57
CA ALA A 247 -5.59 2.68 -13.69
C ALA A 247 -6.47 3.93 -13.59
N GLU A 248 -5.84 5.09 -13.71
CA GLU A 248 -6.50 6.39 -13.63
C GLU A 248 -6.25 7.19 -14.90
N ALA A 249 -7.30 7.83 -15.40
CA ALA A 249 -7.18 8.81 -16.47
C ALA A 249 -6.69 10.12 -15.88
N THR A 250 -5.38 10.30 -15.83
CA THR A 250 -4.78 11.55 -15.37
C THR A 250 -4.21 12.36 -16.54
N PRO A 251 -4.68 13.61 -16.77
CA PRO A 251 -4.10 14.47 -17.80
C PRO A 251 -2.75 15.10 -17.38
N SER A 252 -2.39 15.06 -16.08
CA SER A 252 -1.08 15.48 -15.54
C SER A 252 -0.79 14.80 -14.19
N SER A 253 0.46 14.79 -13.70
CA SER A 253 0.80 14.24 -12.37
C SER A 253 0.25 15.04 -11.17
N TYR A 254 -0.55 16.08 -11.39
CA TYR A 254 -1.00 17.04 -10.37
C TYR A 254 -2.51 17.00 -10.06
N GLU A 255 -3.32 16.45 -10.96
CA GLU A 255 -4.78 16.31 -10.80
C GLU A 255 -5.13 14.88 -10.41
N ASP A 256 -6.17 14.70 -9.60
CA ASP A 256 -6.65 13.38 -9.22
C ASP A 256 -7.42 12.79 -10.41
N GLY A 257 -7.04 11.59 -10.83
CA GLY A 257 -7.46 11.01 -12.11
C GLY A 257 -8.75 10.22 -11.97
N ARG A 258 -9.62 10.27 -12.98
CA ARG A 258 -10.83 9.43 -12.99
C ARG A 258 -10.43 7.95 -12.99
N LEU A 259 -10.92 7.18 -12.01
CA LEU A 259 -10.74 5.73 -11.96
C LEU A 259 -11.28 5.05 -13.24
N LEU A 260 -10.41 4.36 -13.98
CA LEU A 260 -10.76 3.61 -15.20
C LEU A 260 -10.95 2.12 -14.93
N GLY A 261 -10.22 1.60 -13.95
CA GLY A 261 -10.29 0.21 -13.53
C GLY A 261 -9.48 -0.02 -12.26
N ALA A 262 -9.92 -0.99 -11.48
CA ALA A 262 -9.22 -1.50 -10.32
C ALA A 262 -8.99 -3.00 -10.51
N PHE A 263 -7.88 -3.50 -9.97
CA PHE A 263 -7.38 -4.83 -10.24
C PHE A 263 -6.86 -5.46 -8.95
N ILE A 264 -7.12 -6.74 -8.79
CA ILE A 264 -6.47 -7.58 -7.79
C ILE A 264 -5.55 -8.52 -8.54
N GLY A 265 -4.28 -8.54 -8.15
CA GLY A 265 -3.30 -9.45 -8.70
C GLY A 265 -2.65 -10.30 -7.64
N LYS A 266 -1.98 -11.36 -8.10
CA LYS A 266 -1.16 -12.24 -7.27
C LYS A 266 0.27 -12.19 -7.78
N ILE A 267 1.22 -12.12 -6.86
CA ILE A 267 2.64 -12.07 -7.18
C ILE A 267 3.39 -13.16 -6.42
N SER A 268 4.37 -13.78 -7.07
CA SER A 268 5.23 -14.77 -6.43
C SER A 268 6.21 -14.11 -5.45
N THR A 269 6.82 -14.92 -4.60
CA THR A 269 7.92 -14.48 -3.72
C THR A 269 9.13 -13.94 -4.49
N ASP A 270 9.28 -14.33 -5.76
CA ASP A 270 10.36 -13.89 -6.67
C ASP A 270 9.93 -12.71 -7.57
N ASN A 271 8.88 -11.99 -7.15
CA ASN A 271 8.34 -10.79 -7.80
C ASN A 271 7.80 -11.04 -9.23
N GLN A 272 7.34 -12.26 -9.54
CA GLN A 272 6.69 -12.56 -10.83
C GLN A 272 5.18 -12.46 -10.71
N ILE A 273 4.53 -11.77 -11.65
CA ILE A 273 3.07 -11.67 -11.71
C ILE A 273 2.48 -13.04 -12.06
N ILE A 274 1.66 -13.57 -11.17
CA ILE A 274 0.96 -14.85 -11.32
C ILE A 274 -0.38 -14.63 -12.00
N SER A 275 -1.13 -13.63 -11.56
CA SER A 275 -2.44 -13.28 -12.11
C SER A 275 -2.75 -11.80 -11.91
N LEU A 276 -3.65 -11.28 -12.74
CA LEU A 276 -4.22 -9.95 -12.63
C LEU A 276 -5.68 -10.01 -13.11
N THR A 277 -6.61 -9.69 -12.21
CA THR A 277 -8.05 -9.74 -12.46
C THR A 277 -8.63 -8.34 -12.28
N ARG A 278 -9.45 -7.90 -13.24
CA ARG A 278 -10.16 -6.61 -13.16
C ARG A 278 -11.40 -6.78 -12.30
N GLU A 279 -11.58 -5.89 -11.33
CA GLU A 279 -12.68 -5.92 -10.38
C GLU A 279 -13.57 -4.68 -10.50
N ASN A 280 -14.81 -4.81 -10.03
CA ASN A 280 -15.83 -3.76 -10.16
C ASN A 280 -15.94 -2.92 -8.90
N PHE A 281 -14.99 -2.00 -8.72
CA PHE A 281 -15.02 -1.01 -7.64
C PHE A 281 -15.80 0.24 -8.05
N GLN A 282 -16.55 0.82 -7.11
CA GLN A 282 -17.27 2.09 -7.30
C GLN A 282 -16.42 3.31 -6.93
N MET A 283 -15.46 3.13 -6.02
CA MET A 283 -14.49 4.13 -5.57
C MET A 283 -13.11 3.52 -5.58
N LYS A 284 -12.07 4.36 -5.66
CA LYS A 284 -10.69 3.91 -5.77
C LYS A 284 -10.30 3.15 -4.50
N PRO A 285 -9.93 1.86 -4.62
CA PRO A 285 -9.46 1.12 -3.47
C PRO A 285 -7.97 1.43 -3.26
N GLU A 286 -7.62 1.78 -2.03
CA GLU A 286 -6.27 2.21 -1.61
C GLU A 286 -5.74 1.36 -0.44
N GLY A 287 -6.44 0.30 -0.06
CA GLY A 287 -5.93 -0.68 0.88
C GLY A 287 -6.55 -2.05 0.68
N ILE A 288 -5.80 -3.12 0.96
CA ILE A 288 -6.24 -4.51 0.83
C ILE A 288 -5.77 -5.36 2.02
N TYR A 289 -6.68 -6.16 2.58
CA TYR A 289 -6.34 -7.21 3.54
C TYR A 289 -7.05 -8.51 3.20
N ILE A 290 -6.34 -9.64 3.28
CA ILE A 290 -6.89 -10.95 2.95
C ILE A 290 -7.04 -11.80 4.21
N ASP A 291 -8.26 -12.26 4.45
CA ASP A 291 -8.60 -13.14 5.56
C ASP A 291 -8.94 -14.54 5.06
N GLU A 292 -8.09 -15.51 5.42
CA GLU A 292 -8.25 -16.94 5.09
C GLU A 292 -8.84 -17.76 6.25
N ASN A 293 -9.22 -17.15 7.37
CA ASN A 293 -9.64 -17.89 8.58
C ASN A 293 -11.04 -18.52 8.47
N GLY A 294 -11.76 -18.31 7.36
CA GLY A 294 -13.12 -18.83 7.13
C GLY A 294 -13.18 -19.95 6.08
N SER A 295 -14.38 -20.48 5.84
CA SER A 295 -14.62 -21.45 4.76
C SER A 295 -14.44 -20.86 3.35
N LYS A 296 -14.32 -19.54 3.25
CA LYS A 296 -14.05 -18.78 2.03
C LYS A 296 -13.05 -17.68 2.35
N THR A 297 -12.11 -17.47 1.45
CA THR A 297 -11.21 -16.30 1.48
C THR A 297 -12.04 -15.03 1.35
N ARG A 298 -11.81 -14.06 2.24
CA ARG A 298 -12.42 -12.73 2.17
C ARG A 298 -11.35 -11.69 1.88
N PHE A 299 -11.71 -10.72 1.06
CA PHE A 299 -10.85 -9.60 0.74
C PHE A 299 -11.48 -8.34 1.32
N TYR A 300 -10.80 -7.66 2.22
CA TYR A 300 -11.23 -6.40 2.77
C TYR A 300 -10.50 -5.27 2.07
N PHE A 301 -11.19 -4.15 1.87
CA PHE A 301 -10.62 -2.98 1.20
C PHE A 301 -10.99 -1.70 1.93
N VAL A 302 -10.10 -0.72 1.91
CA VAL A 302 -10.44 0.67 2.19
C VAL A 302 -10.37 1.51 0.92
N THR A 303 -11.14 2.59 0.86
CA THR A 303 -11.25 3.43 -0.33
C THR A 303 -10.80 4.86 -0.08
N ASP A 304 -10.26 5.49 -1.12
CA ASP A 304 -10.11 6.93 -1.24
C ASP A 304 -11.10 7.44 -2.31
N PRO A 305 -12.12 8.25 -1.95
CA PRO A 305 -13.02 8.86 -2.92
C PRO A 305 -12.41 10.02 -3.72
N ASP A 306 -11.20 10.49 -3.39
CA ASP A 306 -10.59 11.72 -3.92
C ASP A 306 -11.46 12.98 -3.71
N ASP A 307 -12.40 12.93 -2.75
CA ASP A 307 -13.27 14.04 -2.35
C ASP A 307 -13.40 14.07 -0.83
N SER A 308 -12.89 15.16 -0.23
CA SER A 308 -12.94 15.39 1.23
C SER A 308 -14.36 15.44 1.84
N ASN A 309 -15.40 15.52 1.00
CA ASN A 309 -16.81 15.51 1.43
C ASN A 309 -17.44 14.11 1.38
N ILE A 310 -16.70 13.10 0.96
CA ILE A 310 -17.15 11.71 0.88
C ILE A 310 -16.34 10.91 1.91
N ALA A 311 -17.01 10.06 2.69
CA ALA A 311 -16.34 9.19 3.63
C ALA A 311 -15.68 8.01 2.90
N SER A 312 -14.45 7.69 3.27
CA SER A 312 -13.82 6.42 2.97
C SER A 312 -14.68 5.28 3.52
N GLN A 313 -14.69 4.17 2.80
CA GLN A 313 -15.49 2.98 3.12
C GLN A 313 -14.59 1.79 3.42
N LEU A 314 -15.05 0.91 4.31
CA LEU A 314 -14.59 -0.47 4.38
C LEU A 314 -15.51 -1.31 3.49
N LEU A 315 -14.92 -2.08 2.58
CA LEU A 315 -15.59 -3.00 1.68
C LEU A 315 -15.14 -4.43 1.98
N VAL A 316 -15.97 -5.41 1.61
CA VAL A 316 -15.63 -6.83 1.64
C VAL A 316 -15.97 -7.49 0.32
N GLY A 317 -15.07 -8.32 -0.17
CA GLY A 317 -15.26 -9.12 -1.37
C GLY A 317 -15.23 -10.62 -1.05
N ILE A 318 -16.14 -11.37 -1.68
CA ILE A 318 -16.42 -12.81 -1.47
C ILE A 318 -16.64 -13.53 -2.80
#